data_AF-A0A2C6BD87-F1
#
_entry.id   AF-A0A2C6BD87-F1
#
_cell.length_a   1.000
_cell.length_b   1.000
_cell.length_c   1.000
_cell.angle_alpha   90.00
_cell.angle_beta   90.00
_cell.angle_gamma   90.00
#
_symmetry.space_group_name_H-M   'P 1'
#
loop_
_entity.id
_entity.type
_entity.pdbx_description
1 polymer ?
#
loop_
_entity_poly.entity_id
_entity_poly.type
_entity_poly.pdbx_seq_one_letter_code
_entity_poly.pdbx_strand_id
1 'polypeptide(L)'
;MLIIMLNLTFVNVFFNINKSKGTPILCGGLLMKNRKDVGKNILRRIDDLLKEKEITRAELERRADLGNGTLRNWSSSIPSIDKVQRVAAFFGVSLDFLYNGEDNDEVRMLAREIENLDSSTQETIKKIVLSFKKK
;
A
#
# COMPACT_ATOMS: atom_id res chain seq x y z
N MET A 1 45.52 -14.58 -16.16
CA MET A 1 45.26 -13.15 -16.47
C MET A 1 43.97 -12.87 -17.23
N LEU A 2 43.24 -13.87 -17.78
CA LEU A 2 41.99 -13.60 -18.53
C LEU A 2 40.68 -13.57 -17.71
N ILE A 3 40.62 -14.13 -16.50
CA ILE A 3 39.36 -14.27 -15.75
C ILE A 3 38.98 -12.98 -14.97
N ILE A 4 39.94 -12.10 -14.70
CA ILE A 4 39.72 -10.86 -13.91
C ILE A 4 39.21 -9.71 -14.79
N MET A 5 39.44 -9.77 -16.10
CA MET A 5 39.05 -8.72 -17.05
C MET A 5 37.56 -8.78 -17.47
N LEU A 6 36.86 -9.91 -17.31
CA LEU A 6 35.43 -9.99 -17.64
C LEU A 6 34.51 -9.41 -16.55
N ASN A 7 34.98 -9.28 -15.32
CA ASN A 7 34.14 -8.81 -14.20
C ASN A 7 34.03 -7.28 -14.16
N LEU A 8 35.08 -6.58 -14.58
CA LEU A 8 35.11 -5.11 -14.57
C LEU A 8 34.21 -4.48 -15.63
N THR A 9 34.00 -5.14 -16.78
CA THR A 9 33.11 -4.64 -17.83
C THR A 9 31.64 -4.84 -17.46
N PHE A 10 31.29 -5.96 -16.82
CA PHE A 10 29.91 -6.25 -16.42
C PHE A 10 29.44 -5.38 -15.24
N VAL A 11 30.33 -5.14 -14.27
CA VAL A 11 30.06 -4.21 -13.17
C VAL A 11 29.88 -2.78 -13.67
N ASN A 12 30.67 -2.34 -14.66
CA ASN A 12 30.52 -1.01 -15.24
C ASN A 12 29.24 -0.84 -16.06
N VAL A 13 28.79 -1.87 -16.78
CA VAL A 13 27.51 -1.83 -17.51
C VAL A 13 26.32 -1.75 -16.53
N PHE A 14 26.35 -2.49 -15.42
CA PHE A 14 25.30 -2.42 -14.40
C PHE A 14 25.25 -1.06 -13.69
N PHE A 15 26.42 -0.44 -13.46
CA PHE A 15 26.52 0.87 -12.81
C PHE A 15 26.05 2.03 -13.71
N ASN A 16 26.19 1.91 -15.04
CA ASN A 16 25.88 2.99 -15.97
C ASN A 16 24.38 3.13 -16.32
N ILE A 17 23.55 2.13 -16.00
CA ILE A 17 22.10 2.16 -16.30
C ILE A 17 21.29 2.91 -15.22
N ASN A 18 21.84 3.16 -14.02
CA ASN A 18 21.11 3.72 -12.88
C ASN A 18 21.68 5.05 -12.33
N LYS A 19 22.06 5.98 -13.20
CA LYS A 19 22.53 7.31 -12.77
C LYS A 19 21.42 8.30 -12.36
N SER A 20 20.14 7.95 -12.48
CA SER A 20 19.01 8.89 -12.20
C SER A 20 18.17 8.59 -10.96
N LYS A 21 18.41 7.49 -10.24
CA LYS A 21 17.70 7.17 -8.99
C LYS A 21 18.71 6.71 -7.96
N GLY A 22 18.70 7.38 -6.80
CA GLY A 22 19.71 7.29 -5.75
C GLY A 22 20.28 5.89 -5.54
N THR A 23 21.60 5.83 -5.42
CA THR A 23 22.37 4.61 -5.25
C THR A 23 21.83 3.77 -4.07
N PRO A 24 21.47 2.50 -4.28
CA PRO A 24 21.11 1.61 -3.18
C PRO A 24 22.36 1.33 -2.35
N ILE A 25 22.28 1.57 -1.04
CA ILE A 25 23.34 1.25 -0.09
C ILE A 25 23.32 -0.26 0.08
N LEU A 26 24.30 -0.94 -0.50
CA LEU A 26 24.38 -2.40 -0.53
C LEU A 26 24.99 -2.88 0.80
N CYS A 27 24.17 -2.89 1.85
CA CYS A 27 24.48 -3.56 3.11
C CYS A 27 23.73 -4.90 3.15
N GLY A 28 24.43 -5.99 2.83
CA GLY A 28 24.00 -7.36 3.13
C GLY A 28 22.63 -7.78 2.60
N GLY A 29 22.48 -7.93 1.28
CA GLY A 29 21.43 -8.75 0.65
C GLY A 29 19.95 -8.36 0.87
N LEU A 30 19.65 -7.39 1.74
CA LEU A 30 18.29 -6.94 2.02
C LEU A 30 18.02 -5.68 1.23
N LEU A 31 17.08 -5.74 0.28
CA LEU A 31 16.55 -4.56 -0.39
C LEU A 31 15.84 -3.68 0.65
N MET A 32 16.60 -2.80 1.30
CA MET A 32 16.04 -1.76 2.15
C MET A 32 15.19 -0.86 1.26
N LYS A 33 13.86 -0.94 1.40
CA LYS A 33 12.93 0.03 0.80
C LYS A 33 13.45 1.42 1.15
N ASN A 34 13.76 2.24 0.15
CA ASN A 34 14.23 3.59 0.40
C ASN A 34 13.19 4.29 1.29
N ARG A 35 13.62 4.91 2.41
CA ARG A 35 12.68 5.51 3.38
C ARG A 35 11.73 6.53 2.72
N LYS A 36 12.13 7.15 1.60
CA LYS A 36 11.29 8.07 0.82
C LYS A 36 10.19 7.38 0.01
N ASP A 37 10.27 6.08 -0.23
CA ASP A 37 9.30 5.32 -1.04
C ASP A 37 8.09 4.86 -0.23
N VAL A 38 8.18 4.84 1.11
CA VAL A 38 7.08 4.43 1.99
C VAL A 38 5.84 5.31 1.78
N GLY A 39 5.99 6.62 1.87
CA GLY A 39 4.88 7.56 1.69
C GLY A 39 4.26 7.48 0.28
N LYS A 40 5.09 7.28 -0.75
CA LYS A 40 4.62 7.07 -2.13
C LYS A 40 3.80 5.79 -2.30
N ASN A 41 4.22 4.69 -1.67
CA ASN A 41 3.50 3.42 -1.76
C ASN A 41 2.13 3.50 -1.06
N ILE A 42 2.08 4.12 0.13
CA ILE A 42 0.82 4.38 0.84
C ILE A 42 -0.10 5.26 -0.02
N LEU A 43 0.44 6.36 -0.57
CA LEU A 43 -0.34 7.28 -1.40
C LEU A 43 -0.91 6.59 -2.65
N ARG A 44 -0.12 5.73 -3.31
CA ARG A 44 -0.58 4.95 -4.46
C ARG A 44 -1.78 4.06 -4.13
N ARG A 45 -1.74 3.36 -2.98
CA ARG A 45 -2.85 2.50 -2.54
C ARG A 45 -4.10 3.30 -2.21
N ILE A 46 -3.92 4.47 -1.59
CA ILE A 46 -5.02 5.40 -1.34
C ILE A 46 -5.64 5.85 -2.67
N ASP A 47 -4.82 6.15 -3.69
CA ASP A 47 -5.35 6.52 -5.02
C ASP A 47 -6.15 5.38 -5.66
N ASP A 48 -5.76 4.13 -5.47
CA ASP A 48 -6.50 2.97 -5.98
C ASP A 48 -7.84 2.80 -5.25
N LEU A 49 -7.86 2.96 -3.91
CA LEU A 49 -9.10 2.97 -3.11
C LEU A 49 -10.03 4.13 -3.47
N LEU A 50 -9.46 5.30 -3.77
CA LEU A 50 -10.23 6.47 -4.20
C LEU A 50 -10.90 6.25 -5.55
N LYS A 51 -10.22 5.58 -6.49
CA LYS A 51 -10.82 5.18 -7.77
C LYS A 51 -11.93 4.16 -7.58
N GLU A 52 -11.73 3.16 -6.73
CA GLU A 52 -12.74 2.12 -6.45
C GLU A 52 -14.02 2.70 -5.85
N LYS A 53 -13.92 3.75 -5.02
CA LYS A 53 -15.09 4.41 -4.40
C LYS A 53 -15.57 5.68 -5.12
N GLU A 54 -14.93 6.08 -6.22
CA GLU A 54 -15.21 7.32 -6.96
C GLU A 54 -15.14 8.60 -6.09
N ILE A 55 -14.17 8.66 -5.18
CA ILE A 55 -13.99 9.79 -4.25
C ILE A 55 -12.74 10.59 -4.64
N THR A 56 -12.79 11.92 -4.44
CA THR A 56 -11.61 12.78 -4.67
C THR A 56 -10.70 12.85 -3.45
N ARG A 57 -9.41 13.10 -3.64
CA ARG A 57 -8.47 13.32 -2.52
C ARG A 57 -8.94 14.42 -1.56
N ALA A 58 -9.51 15.51 -2.07
CA ALA A 58 -10.01 16.63 -1.26
C ALA A 58 -11.26 16.25 -0.44
N GLU A 59 -12.10 15.34 -0.94
CA GLU A 59 -13.20 14.78 -0.17
C GLU A 59 -12.69 13.84 0.93
N LEU A 60 -11.72 12.98 0.62
CA LEU A 60 -11.06 12.13 1.62
C LEU A 60 -10.41 12.95 2.72
N GLU A 61 -9.68 14.01 2.38
CA GLU A 61 -9.05 14.88 3.39
C GLU A 61 -10.09 15.47 4.35
N ARG A 62 -11.24 15.93 3.83
CA ARG A 62 -12.34 16.44 4.67
C ARG A 62 -12.97 15.36 5.55
N ARG A 63 -13.23 14.16 5.01
CA ARG A 63 -13.87 13.07 5.77
C ARG A 63 -12.95 12.38 6.77
N ALA A 64 -11.65 12.35 6.50
CA ALA A 64 -10.63 11.79 7.39
C ALA A 64 -10.03 12.84 8.35
N ASP A 65 -10.61 14.04 8.42
CA ASP A 65 -10.17 15.15 9.28
C ASP A 65 -8.68 15.53 9.07
N LEU A 66 -8.24 15.53 7.81
CA LEU A 66 -6.90 15.92 7.40
C LEU A 66 -6.90 17.36 6.89
N GLY A 67 -5.80 18.07 7.17
CA GLY A 67 -5.59 19.40 6.59
C GLY A 67 -5.49 19.34 5.06
N ASN A 68 -5.99 20.37 4.38
CA ASN A 68 -5.96 20.46 2.92
C ASN A 68 -4.52 20.28 2.36
N GLY A 69 -4.36 19.42 1.36
CA GLY A 69 -3.08 19.13 0.73
C GLY A 69 -2.16 18.22 1.54
N THR A 70 -2.65 17.64 2.64
CA THR A 70 -1.90 16.67 3.44
C THR A 70 -1.46 15.47 2.60
N LEU A 71 -2.35 14.88 1.80
CA LEU A 71 -2.03 13.71 0.97
C LEU A 71 -0.98 14.03 -0.09
N ARG A 72 -0.98 15.26 -0.64
CA ARG A 72 0.04 15.71 -1.61
C ARG A 72 1.45 15.61 -1.03
N ASN A 73 1.59 15.94 0.27
CA ASN A 73 2.88 15.92 0.97
C ASN A 73 3.38 14.51 1.27
N TRP A 74 2.55 13.47 1.18
CA TRP A 74 2.97 12.09 1.46
C TRP A 74 3.87 11.51 0.35
N SER A 75 3.88 12.15 -0.82
CA SER A 75 4.80 11.81 -1.91
C SER A 75 6.27 12.13 -1.58
N SER A 76 6.51 13.09 -0.69
CA SER A 76 7.84 13.59 -0.31
C SER A 76 8.19 13.34 1.15
N SER A 77 7.20 13.04 2.00
CA SER A 77 7.37 12.85 3.44
C SER A 77 6.68 11.57 3.91
N ILE A 78 7.19 11.01 5.01
CA ILE A 78 6.57 9.86 5.67
C ILE A 78 5.37 10.40 6.47
N PRO A 79 4.15 9.90 6.23
CA PRO A 79 2.98 10.33 6.99
C PRO A 79 3.07 9.87 8.45
N SER A 80 2.48 10.65 9.35
CA SER A 80 2.31 10.24 10.74
C SER A 80 1.30 9.11 10.84
N ILE A 81 1.58 8.15 11.73
CA ILE A 81 0.74 6.96 11.94
C ILE A 81 -0.73 7.30 12.17
N ASP A 82 -0.99 8.36 12.94
CA ASP A 82 -2.33 8.87 13.23
C ASP A 82 -3.12 9.24 11.96
N LYS A 83 -2.46 9.86 10.98
CA LYS A 83 -3.12 10.26 9.74
C LYS A 83 -3.39 9.05 8.84
N VAL A 84 -2.46 8.09 8.80
CA VAL A 84 -2.66 6.84 8.06
C VAL A 84 -3.79 6.03 8.69
N GLN A 85 -3.88 5.98 10.03
CA GLN A 85 -4.96 5.32 10.76
C GLN A 85 -6.33 5.92 10.45
N ARG A 86 -6.44 7.25 10.37
CA ARG A 86 -7.70 7.92 10.00
C ARG A 86 -8.15 7.58 8.57
N VAL A 87 -7.20 7.54 7.63
CA VAL A 87 -7.49 7.09 6.26
C VAL A 87 -7.90 5.61 6.23
N ALA A 88 -7.21 4.75 6.98
CA ALA A 88 -7.53 3.33 7.06
C ALA A 88 -8.96 3.11 7.59
N ALA A 89 -9.32 3.82 8.67
CA ALA A 89 -10.65 3.77 9.26
C ALA A 89 -11.75 4.25 8.29
N PHE A 90 -11.48 5.31 7.51
CA PHE A 90 -12.41 5.78 6.49
C PHE A 90 -12.71 4.73 5.43
N PHE A 91 -11.70 4.01 4.96
CA PHE A 91 -11.86 2.98 3.93
C PHE A 91 -12.30 1.62 4.51
N GLY A 92 -12.24 1.44 5.83
CA GLY A 92 -12.50 0.15 6.49
C GLY A 92 -11.40 -0.88 6.24
N VAL A 93 -10.17 -0.44 5.97
CA VAL A 93 -9.01 -1.31 5.71
C VAL A 93 -8.07 -1.34 6.91
N SER A 94 -7.18 -2.33 6.96
CA SER A 94 -6.15 -2.37 8.00
C SER A 94 -5.05 -1.34 7.71
N LEU A 95 -4.40 -0.87 8.77
CA LEU A 95 -3.21 -0.02 8.63
C LEU A 95 -2.09 -0.76 7.88
N ASP A 96 -1.96 -2.06 8.15
CA ASP A 96 -0.95 -2.92 7.52
C ASP A 96 -1.15 -3.01 6.01
N PHE A 97 -2.40 -3.10 5.55
CA PHE A 97 -2.73 -3.06 4.12
C PHE A 97 -2.21 -1.77 3.47
N LEU A 98 -2.41 -0.60 4.09
CA LEU A 98 -1.90 0.65 3.52
C LEU A 98 -0.36 0.68 3.47
N TYR A 99 0.31 0.07 4.45
CA TYR A 99 1.77 0.08 4.56
C TYR A 99 2.44 -1.00 3.68
N ASN A 100 2.08 -2.26 3.86
CA ASN A 100 2.66 -3.42 3.17
C ASN A 100 1.98 -3.71 1.83
N GLY A 101 0.69 -3.40 1.69
CA GLY A 101 -0.10 -3.77 0.51
C GLY A 101 -0.44 -5.24 0.46
N GLU A 102 -0.28 -5.95 1.57
CA GLU A 102 -0.77 -7.30 1.74
C GLU A 102 -2.26 -7.18 2.05
N ASP A 103 -3.06 -7.19 0.99
CA ASP A 103 -4.44 -7.63 1.13
C ASP A 103 -4.40 -9.13 1.38
N ASN A 104 -5.23 -9.62 2.30
CA ASN A 104 -5.64 -11.00 2.19
C ASN A 104 -6.60 -11.05 0.98
N ASP A 105 -6.05 -11.23 -0.21
CA ASP A 105 -6.78 -11.24 -1.49
C ASP A 105 -8.02 -12.15 -1.40
N GLU A 106 -7.94 -13.24 -0.65
CA GLU A 106 -9.05 -14.15 -0.39
C GLU A 106 -10.22 -13.46 0.30
N VAL A 107 -9.96 -12.68 1.36
CA VAL A 107 -11.01 -11.95 2.09
C VAL A 107 -11.69 -10.91 1.20
N ARG A 108 -10.92 -10.23 0.34
CA ARG A 108 -11.47 -9.24 -0.59
C ARG A 108 -12.28 -9.88 -1.72
N MET A 109 -11.82 -11.00 -2.27
CA MET A 109 -12.59 -11.76 -3.26
C MET A 109 -13.89 -12.31 -2.67
N LEU A 110 -13.81 -12.88 -1.47
CA LEU A 110 -14.98 -13.35 -0.71
C LEU A 110 -16.00 -12.22 -0.51
N ALA A 111 -15.56 -11.02 -0.14
CA ALA A 111 -16.47 -9.88 0.04
C ALA A 111 -17.25 -9.53 -1.24
N ARG A 112 -16.57 -9.49 -2.39
CA ARG A 112 -17.18 -9.22 -3.70
C ARG A 112 -18.13 -10.34 -4.13
N GLU A 113 -17.77 -11.57 -3.85
CA GLU A 113 -18.65 -12.72 -4.14
C GLU A 113 -19.93 -12.63 -3.32
N ILE A 114 -19.81 -12.35 -2.01
CA ILE A 114 -20.94 -12.17 -1.10
C ILE A 114 -21.89 -11.06 -1.57
N GLU A 115 -21.36 -9.93 -2.05
CA GLU A 115 -22.18 -8.81 -2.57
C GLU A 115 -23.06 -9.21 -3.76
N ASN A 116 -22.65 -10.21 -4.55
CA ASN A 116 -23.42 -10.70 -5.71
C ASN A 116 -24.41 -11.82 -5.36
N LEU A 117 -24.42 -12.30 -4.11
CA LEU A 117 -25.36 -13.32 -3.65
C LEU A 117 -26.71 -12.72 -3.25
N ASP A 118 -27.72 -13.59 -3.13
CA ASP A 118 -29.03 -13.17 -2.64
C ASP A 118 -28.96 -12.68 -1.18
N SER A 119 -29.88 -11.78 -0.84
CA SER A 119 -29.94 -11.13 0.47
C SER A 119 -30.22 -12.11 1.63
N SER A 120 -30.86 -13.26 1.39
CA SER A 120 -31.08 -14.30 2.40
C SER A 120 -29.79 -15.06 2.74
N THR A 121 -28.98 -15.33 1.73
CA THR A 121 -27.67 -15.97 1.85
C THR A 121 -26.70 -15.04 2.59
N GLN A 122 -26.68 -13.75 2.23
CA GLN A 122 -25.89 -12.73 2.95
C GLN A 122 -26.25 -12.67 4.45
N GLU A 123 -27.54 -12.72 4.79
CA GLU A 123 -28.01 -12.73 6.18
C GLU A 123 -27.52 -13.96 6.95
N THR A 124 -27.50 -15.12 6.29
CA THR A 124 -27.02 -16.37 6.88
C THR A 124 -25.51 -16.32 7.14
N ILE A 125 -24.73 -15.87 6.16
CA ILE A 125 -23.29 -15.68 6.29
C ILE A 125 -22.98 -14.72 7.45
N LYS A 126 -23.72 -13.61 7.53
CA LYS A 126 -23.57 -12.63 8.62
C LYS A 126 -23.83 -13.26 9.99
N LYS A 127 -24.89 -14.08 10.13
CA LYS A 127 -25.17 -14.80 11.40
C LYS A 127 -24.04 -15.76 11.77
N ILE A 128 -23.51 -16.50 10.79
CA ILE A 128 -22.37 -17.42 10.99
C ILE A 128 -21.16 -16.64 11.50
N VAL A 129 -20.74 -15.58 10.80
CA VAL A 129 -19.59 -14.75 11.20
C VAL A 129 -19.79 -14.16 12.61
N LEU A 130 -20.98 -13.66 12.92
CA LEU A 130 -21.29 -13.10 14.24
C LEU A 130 -21.26 -14.15 15.35
N SER A 131 -21.60 -15.41 15.05
CA SER A 131 -21.52 -16.50 16.03
C SER A 131 -20.07 -16.79 16.46
N PHE A 132 -19.11 -16.64 15.55
CA PHE A 132 -17.69 -16.82 15.84
C PHE A 132 -17.08 -15.66 16.62
N LYS A 133 -17.59 -14.43 16.43
CA LYS A 133 -17.07 -13.23 17.12
C LYS A 133 -17.40 -13.19 18.63
N LYS A 134 -18.37 -13.98 19.09
CA LYS A 134 -18.82 -14.03 20.50
C LYS A 134 -18.12 -15.10 21.35
N LYS A 135 -17.31 -15.97 20.76
CA LYS A 135 -16.44 -16.90 21.47
C LYS A 135 -15.09 -16.25 21.72
#